data_AF-A0A6N7A8S3-F1
#
_entry.id   AF-A0A6N7A8S3-F1
#
_cell.length_a   1.000
_cell.length_b   1.000
_cell.length_c   1.000
_cell.angle_alpha   90.00
_cell.angle_beta   90.00
_cell.angle_gamma   90.00
#
_symmetry.space_group_name_H-M   'P 1'
#
loop_
_entity.id
_entity.type
_entity.pdbx_description
1 polymer ?
#
loop_
_entity_poly.entity_id
_entity_poly.type
_entity_poly.pdbx_seq_one_letter_code
_entity_poly.pdbx_strand_id
1 'polypeptide(L)'
;MDNKSNSGKRTDLRILRRFIIAVLIIVVLMTCFYVMWAIPDFVFETLNNLLGLIFSILYITAILCLHPIMILNAIREKKGQPPFENKSRVNVMGKLPSDDDASGSKIDWKKANRRLTMAVMQLIIVDAVVRIFWWIPVWPRWIALFLAVGGVVYFMSYRFGERRGLYSGLGQLSIVFLGWLLGRWVGIIFFSMPLLLAYYLILYEFAMAVIPANNPESELVLFDKTNEKWQRFLALVWYTWGIQFPMLVIADDWGREISMQIPGSPFRQYGIPGIIFTRAHQVVGITAGVEFSRIEGPGIVFTRRFERPLEVVDLRRQVRNSWIDAVTKDGIPFKAKLFMVFKVNGSSPDNEGGFSYSSKWIRRLLMLLGVAQTSPDNKMVVRWDERVVKQIEQAAQQTLSRRTLNELWQPQNRDKYSSTYVEIGEEIKLILQKRLEEQGVVVFTSRMVDFKFSEEKEDTITSQQLATWQSSWARQADQTLSEGEAEAERLQAEARAYAQAILLRALADGIGQTTPEMSRYVVAIRFVSAIQELMKKQPEIAENLGTEMTARLENIKQRIDHP
;
A
#
# COMPACT_ATOMS: atom_id res chain seq x y z
N MET A 1 37.43 -10.34 -5.48
CA MET A 1 36.82 -10.49 -6.82
C MET A 1 36.78 -11.96 -7.29
N ASP A 2 36.89 -12.97 -6.41
CA ASP A 2 37.21 -14.36 -6.84
C ASP A 2 36.19 -15.46 -6.50
N ASN A 3 34.89 -15.16 -6.33
CA ASN A 3 33.90 -16.20 -6.02
C ASN A 3 32.85 -16.48 -7.11
N LYS A 4 33.03 -15.93 -8.33
CA LYS A 4 32.09 -16.11 -9.45
C LYS A 4 32.36 -17.33 -10.34
N SER A 5 33.49 -18.04 -10.22
CA SER A 5 33.80 -19.14 -11.16
C SER A 5 33.25 -20.53 -10.77
N ASN A 6 32.69 -20.69 -9.56
CA ASN A 6 32.19 -22.00 -9.09
C ASN A 6 30.67 -22.22 -9.25
N SER A 7 29.88 -21.21 -9.62
CA SER A 7 28.43 -21.41 -9.79
C SER A 7 28.08 -22.15 -11.10
N GLY A 8 28.83 -21.90 -12.18
CA GLY A 8 28.59 -22.53 -13.49
C GLY A 8 28.79 -24.05 -13.51
N LYS A 9 29.78 -24.58 -12.76
CA LYS A 9 30.00 -26.03 -12.69
C LYS A 9 28.90 -26.78 -11.94
N ARG A 10 28.16 -26.14 -11.02
CA ARG A 10 27.05 -26.78 -10.27
C ARG A 10 25.75 -26.85 -11.06
N THR A 11 25.56 -26.01 -12.08
CA THR A 11 24.38 -26.08 -12.96
C THR A 11 24.52 -27.21 -13.97
N ASP A 12 25.69 -27.38 -14.59
CA ASP A 12 25.91 -28.46 -15.56
C ASP A 12 25.82 -29.85 -14.92
N LEU A 13 26.33 -30.03 -13.70
CA LEU A 13 26.23 -31.32 -13.01
C LEU A 13 24.78 -31.70 -12.69
N ARG A 14 23.89 -30.72 -12.45
CA ARG A 14 22.46 -30.98 -12.20
C ARG A 14 21.72 -31.36 -13.48
N ILE A 15 22.05 -30.73 -14.60
CA ILE A 15 21.49 -31.08 -15.92
C ILE A 15 21.95 -32.49 -16.32
N LEU A 16 23.24 -32.80 -16.16
CA LEU A 16 23.79 -34.11 -16.46
C LEU A 16 23.17 -35.21 -15.58
N ARG A 17 22.99 -34.96 -14.28
CA ARG A 17 22.33 -35.92 -13.37
C ARG A 17 20.88 -36.18 -13.76
N ARG A 18 20.12 -35.15 -14.15
CA ARG A 18 18.74 -35.32 -14.65
C ARG A 18 18.70 -36.12 -15.95
N PHE A 19 19.65 -35.86 -16.86
CA PHE A 19 19.77 -36.61 -18.11
C PHE A 19 20.11 -38.09 -17.87
N ILE A 20 21.07 -38.38 -17.00
CA ILE A 20 21.43 -39.76 -16.64
C ILE A 20 20.25 -40.49 -16.02
N ILE A 21 19.51 -39.86 -15.08
CA ILE A 21 18.32 -40.47 -14.47
C ILE A 21 17.25 -40.76 -15.54
N ALA A 22 17.02 -39.84 -16.48
CA ALA A 22 16.07 -40.06 -17.57
C ALA A 22 16.49 -41.23 -18.48
N VAL A 23 17.77 -41.30 -18.87
CA VAL A 23 18.30 -42.41 -19.66
C VAL A 23 18.19 -43.74 -18.91
N LEU A 24 18.48 -43.76 -17.62
CA LEU A 24 18.41 -44.98 -16.80
C LEU A 24 16.96 -45.48 -16.66
N ILE A 25 16.00 -44.56 -16.51
CA ILE A 25 14.56 -44.87 -16.54
C ILE A 25 14.18 -45.45 -17.91
N ILE A 26 14.61 -44.84 -19.01
CA ILE A 26 14.31 -45.32 -20.37
C ILE A 26 14.91 -46.72 -20.58
N VAL A 27 16.15 -46.95 -20.18
CA VAL A 27 16.81 -48.26 -20.31
C VAL A 27 16.05 -49.30 -19.50
N VAL A 28 15.75 -49.05 -18.23
CA VAL A 28 14.97 -50.00 -17.39
C VAL A 28 13.60 -50.28 -18.00
N LEU A 29 12.92 -49.27 -18.52
CA LEU A 29 11.64 -49.45 -19.21
C LEU A 29 11.78 -50.29 -20.48
N MET A 30 12.83 -50.08 -21.28
CA MET A 30 13.11 -50.92 -22.45
C MET A 30 13.44 -52.36 -22.08
N THR A 31 14.23 -52.61 -21.02
CA THR A 31 14.53 -53.97 -20.58
C THR A 31 13.29 -54.69 -20.05
N CYS A 32 12.45 -54.00 -19.27
CA CYS A 32 11.17 -54.54 -18.83
C CYS A 32 10.22 -54.82 -20.01
N PHE A 33 10.18 -53.93 -21.01
CA PHE A 33 9.41 -54.14 -22.24
C PHE A 33 9.88 -55.37 -23.01
N TYR A 34 11.20 -55.56 -23.16
CA TYR A 34 11.79 -56.71 -23.84
C TYR A 34 11.48 -58.03 -23.12
N VAL A 35 11.60 -58.06 -21.79
CA VAL A 35 11.27 -59.23 -20.97
C VAL A 35 9.77 -59.55 -21.03
N MET A 36 8.90 -58.54 -21.07
CA MET A 36 7.44 -58.75 -21.15
C MET A 36 6.98 -59.15 -22.56
N TRP A 37 7.61 -58.64 -23.62
CA TRP A 37 7.33 -59.04 -25.00
C TRP A 37 7.71 -60.50 -25.28
N ALA A 38 8.68 -61.04 -24.54
CA ALA A 38 9.09 -62.45 -24.61
C ALA A 38 8.13 -63.43 -23.91
N ILE A 39 7.13 -62.93 -23.17
CA ILE A 39 6.14 -63.77 -22.47
C ILE A 39 4.92 -63.98 -23.40
N PRO A 40 4.53 -65.24 -23.71
CA PRO A 40 3.40 -65.52 -24.60
C PRO A 40 2.09 -64.92 -24.10
N ASP A 41 1.25 -64.41 -25.02
CA ASP A 41 -0.08 -63.83 -24.75
C ASP A 41 -0.97 -64.68 -23.82
N PHE A 42 -0.79 -66.00 -23.83
CA PHE A 42 -1.50 -66.97 -22.99
C PHE A 42 -1.28 -66.76 -21.48
N VAL A 43 -0.06 -66.38 -21.08
CA VAL A 43 0.27 -66.11 -19.67
C VAL A 43 -0.40 -64.82 -19.23
N PHE A 44 -0.49 -63.81 -20.11
CA PHE A 44 -1.17 -62.56 -19.78
C PHE A 44 -2.68 -62.74 -19.63
N GLU A 45 -3.33 -63.52 -20.48
CA GLU A 45 -4.78 -63.74 -20.37
C GLU A 45 -5.15 -64.49 -19.08
N THR A 46 -4.35 -65.50 -18.71
CA THR A 46 -4.50 -66.21 -17.43
C THR A 46 -4.16 -65.34 -16.23
N LEU A 47 -3.08 -64.55 -16.27
CA LEU A 47 -2.70 -63.64 -15.18
C LEU A 47 -3.72 -62.51 -15.01
N ASN A 48 -4.30 -62.00 -16.09
CA ASN A 48 -5.28 -60.92 -16.07
C ASN A 48 -6.64 -61.42 -15.53
N ASN A 49 -7.03 -62.64 -15.88
CA ASN A 49 -8.19 -63.31 -15.27
C ASN A 49 -7.96 -63.62 -13.78
N LEU A 50 -6.76 -64.08 -13.42
CA LEU A 50 -6.38 -64.34 -12.03
C LEU A 50 -6.33 -63.06 -11.19
N LEU A 51 -5.71 -62.00 -11.71
CA LEU A 51 -5.66 -60.68 -11.08
C LEU A 51 -7.07 -60.09 -10.96
N GLY A 52 -7.92 -60.20 -11.98
CA GLY A 52 -9.31 -59.78 -11.91
C GLY A 52 -10.07 -60.48 -10.77
N LEU A 53 -9.88 -61.80 -10.63
CA LEU A 53 -10.48 -62.59 -9.56
C LEU A 53 -9.90 -62.21 -8.18
N ILE A 54 -8.58 -62.04 -8.07
CA ILE A 54 -7.90 -61.60 -6.84
C ILE A 54 -8.35 -60.19 -6.44
N PHE A 55 -8.47 -59.26 -7.38
CA PHE A 55 -8.96 -57.90 -7.11
C PHE A 55 -10.43 -57.90 -6.68
N SER A 56 -11.29 -58.71 -7.31
CA SER A 56 -12.67 -58.88 -6.85
C SER A 56 -12.75 -59.46 -5.45
N ILE A 57 -11.93 -60.48 -5.13
CA ILE A 57 -11.87 -61.07 -3.79
C ILE A 57 -11.36 -60.05 -2.79
N LEU A 58 -10.20 -59.43 -3.03
CA LEU A 58 -9.61 -58.41 -2.15
C LEU A 58 -10.55 -57.21 -1.95
N TYR A 59 -11.29 -56.81 -2.98
CA TYR A 59 -12.28 -55.74 -2.88
C TYR A 59 -13.47 -56.13 -2.01
N ILE A 60 -14.02 -57.34 -2.19
CA ILE A 60 -15.09 -57.89 -1.34
C ILE A 60 -14.59 -58.04 0.11
N THR A 61 -13.38 -58.58 0.31
CA THR A 61 -12.78 -58.74 1.63
C THR A 61 -12.49 -57.39 2.29
N ALA A 62 -11.98 -56.42 1.54
CA ALA A 62 -11.76 -55.07 2.04
C ALA A 62 -13.07 -54.41 2.47
N ILE A 63 -14.16 -54.55 1.70
CA ILE A 63 -15.49 -54.05 2.08
C ILE A 63 -15.98 -54.72 3.37
N LEU A 64 -15.86 -56.04 3.47
CA LEU A 64 -16.31 -56.81 4.63
C LEU A 64 -15.46 -56.54 5.89
N CYS A 65 -14.16 -56.25 5.74
CA CYS A 65 -13.24 -56.00 6.86
C CYS A 65 -13.18 -54.51 7.28
N LEU A 66 -13.27 -53.56 6.36
CA LEU A 66 -13.23 -52.12 6.68
C LEU A 66 -14.51 -51.65 7.38
N HIS A 67 -15.64 -52.27 7.10
CA HIS A 67 -16.92 -51.92 7.72
C HIS A 67 -16.91 -52.05 9.26
N PRO A 68 -16.49 -53.19 9.86
CA PRO A 68 -16.36 -53.30 11.32
C PRO A 68 -15.21 -52.47 11.90
N ILE A 69 -14.10 -52.27 11.18
CA ILE A 69 -12.95 -51.47 11.66
C ILE A 69 -13.30 -49.98 11.74
N MET A 70 -14.02 -49.42 10.77
CA MET A 70 -14.48 -48.03 10.83
C MET A 70 -15.49 -47.82 11.97
N ILE A 71 -16.35 -48.81 12.26
CA ILE A 71 -17.25 -48.80 13.42
C ILE A 71 -16.44 -48.80 14.73
N LEU A 72 -15.41 -49.64 14.83
CA LEU A 72 -14.54 -49.74 16.01
C LEU A 72 -13.68 -48.48 16.23
N ASN A 73 -13.14 -47.87 15.17
CA ASN A 73 -12.36 -46.64 15.28
C ASN A 73 -13.24 -45.44 15.67
N ALA A 74 -14.47 -45.35 15.15
CA ALA A 74 -15.45 -44.35 15.59
C ALA A 74 -15.82 -44.51 17.09
N ILE A 75 -15.77 -45.73 17.63
CA ILE A 75 -15.97 -46.01 19.06
C ILE A 75 -14.71 -45.67 19.88
N ARG A 76 -13.50 -45.91 19.35
CA ARG A 76 -12.21 -45.71 20.03
C ARG A 76 -11.79 -44.25 20.13
N GLU A 77 -12.00 -43.46 19.08
CA GLU A 77 -11.71 -42.02 19.04
C GLU A 77 -12.52 -41.25 20.11
N LYS A 78 -13.63 -41.84 20.55
CA LYS A 78 -14.51 -41.33 21.60
C LYS A 78 -14.05 -41.60 23.04
N LYS A 79 -13.16 -42.58 23.26
CA LYS A 79 -12.65 -42.93 24.59
C LYS A 79 -11.29 -42.31 24.91
N GLY A 80 -10.62 -41.70 23.92
CA GLY A 80 -9.20 -41.31 24.01
C GLY A 80 -8.89 -39.81 24.09
N GLN A 81 -9.88 -38.91 24.10
CA GLN A 81 -9.62 -37.49 24.29
C GLN A 81 -9.74 -37.10 25.77
N PRO A 82 -8.63 -36.87 26.50
CA PRO A 82 -8.70 -36.17 27.77
C PRO A 82 -9.22 -34.74 27.54
N PRO A 83 -10.01 -34.18 28.47
CA PRO A 83 -10.52 -32.83 28.34
C PRO A 83 -9.35 -31.85 28.23
N PHE A 84 -9.34 -31.04 27.16
CA PHE A 84 -8.37 -29.98 26.95
C PHE A 84 -8.44 -28.97 28.11
N GLU A 85 -7.37 -28.95 28.92
CA GLU A 85 -7.11 -27.93 29.94
C GLU A 85 -6.84 -26.59 29.23
N ASN A 86 -7.86 -25.74 29.18
CA ASN A 86 -7.81 -24.43 28.55
C ASN A 86 -7.11 -23.42 29.47
N LYS A 87 -5.78 -23.48 29.57
CA LYS A 87 -4.96 -22.45 30.25
C LYS A 87 -4.69 -21.27 29.31
N SER A 88 -5.58 -20.29 29.33
CA SER A 88 -5.25 -18.86 29.40
C SER A 88 -6.50 -18.00 29.11
N ARG A 89 -7.30 -17.73 30.14
CA ARG A 89 -8.16 -16.54 30.18
C ARG A 89 -7.75 -15.69 31.37
N VAL A 90 -7.19 -14.53 31.05
CA VAL A 90 -6.93 -13.42 31.95
C VAL A 90 -8.27 -12.94 32.52
N ASN A 91 -8.30 -12.82 33.84
CA ASN A 91 -9.40 -12.35 34.66
C ASN A 91 -10.02 -11.04 34.15
N VAL A 92 -11.32 -11.07 33.85
CA VAL A 92 -12.21 -9.92 34.04
C VAL A 92 -13.42 -10.45 34.79
N MET A 93 -13.57 -9.99 36.03
CA MET A 93 -14.68 -10.30 36.92
C MET A 93 -16.03 -9.99 36.27
N GLY A 94 -16.96 -10.94 36.31
CA GLY A 94 -18.35 -10.67 35.97
C GLY A 94 -19.18 -11.93 35.75
N LYS A 95 -19.84 -12.38 36.83
CA LYS A 95 -20.93 -13.37 36.91
C LYS A 95 -20.60 -14.83 36.57
N LEU A 96 -20.71 -15.66 37.61
CA LEU A 96 -20.85 -17.11 37.56
C LEU A 96 -22.08 -17.51 36.72
N PRO A 97 -21.94 -18.37 35.70
CA PRO A 97 -23.07 -19.07 35.09
C PRO A 97 -23.49 -20.24 35.99
N SER A 98 -24.80 -20.48 36.08
CA SER A 98 -25.43 -21.58 36.81
C SER A 98 -25.16 -22.95 36.17
N ASP A 99 -25.00 -23.96 37.02
CA ASP A 99 -24.59 -25.36 36.75
C ASP A 99 -25.61 -26.25 35.97
N ASP A 100 -26.55 -25.69 35.19
CA ASP A 100 -27.65 -26.48 34.60
C ASP A 100 -27.45 -26.94 33.13
N ASP A 101 -26.31 -26.66 32.49
CA ASP A 101 -26.09 -26.99 31.07
C ASP A 101 -25.18 -28.22 30.82
N ALA A 102 -25.28 -29.25 31.66
CA ALA A 102 -24.74 -30.59 31.39
C ALA A 102 -25.63 -31.42 30.43
N SER A 103 -26.21 -30.78 29.40
CA SER A 103 -26.94 -31.49 28.35
C SER A 103 -25.93 -32.10 27.37
N GLY A 104 -25.60 -33.37 27.61
CA GLY A 104 -24.74 -34.17 26.75
C GLY A 104 -25.15 -34.05 25.30
N SER A 105 -24.18 -33.75 24.42
CA SER A 105 -24.36 -33.65 22.98
C SER A 105 -25.02 -34.94 22.47
N LYS A 106 -26.35 -34.93 22.28
CA LYS A 106 -27.08 -36.01 21.62
C LYS A 106 -26.49 -36.13 20.22
N ILE A 107 -25.70 -37.17 20.02
CA ILE A 107 -25.12 -37.51 18.74
C ILE A 107 -26.26 -37.65 17.75
N ASP A 108 -26.22 -36.85 16.69
CA ASP A 108 -27.17 -36.92 15.60
C ASP A 108 -26.88 -38.17 14.77
N TRP A 109 -27.28 -39.33 15.30
CA TRP A 109 -27.16 -40.64 14.66
C TRP A 109 -27.80 -40.68 13.27
N LYS A 110 -28.77 -39.78 12.99
CA LYS A 110 -29.33 -39.62 11.64
C LYS A 110 -28.28 -39.10 10.66
N LYS A 111 -27.40 -38.19 11.06
CA LYS A 111 -26.33 -37.65 10.20
C LYS A 111 -25.26 -38.69 9.87
N ALA A 112 -24.88 -39.52 10.85
CA ALA A 112 -23.93 -40.61 10.64
C ALA A 112 -24.52 -41.69 9.71
N ASN A 113 -25.76 -42.11 9.95
CA ASN A 113 -26.42 -43.12 9.12
C ASN A 113 -26.60 -42.65 7.67
N ARG A 114 -26.97 -41.36 7.44
CA ARG A 114 -27.04 -40.79 6.07
C ARG A 114 -25.70 -40.80 5.34
N ARG A 115 -24.57 -40.60 6.03
CA ARG A 115 -23.24 -40.68 5.39
C ARG A 115 -22.91 -42.12 4.99
N LEU A 116 -23.22 -43.08 5.86
CA LEU A 116 -23.02 -44.51 5.58
C LEU A 116 -23.88 -44.97 4.40
N THR A 117 -25.17 -44.65 4.40
CA THR A 117 -26.07 -45.05 3.30
C THR A 117 -25.67 -44.41 1.97
N MET A 118 -25.22 -43.14 1.97
CA MET A 118 -24.68 -42.53 0.74
C MET A 118 -23.39 -43.20 0.27
N ALA A 119 -22.48 -43.59 1.16
CA ALA A 119 -21.25 -44.30 0.79
C ALA A 119 -21.55 -45.69 0.20
N VAL A 120 -22.46 -46.45 0.82
CA VAL A 120 -22.88 -47.77 0.32
C VAL A 120 -23.58 -47.63 -1.03
N MET A 121 -24.46 -46.64 -1.20
CA MET A 121 -25.12 -46.38 -2.48
C MET A 121 -24.11 -46.01 -3.57
N GLN A 122 -23.11 -45.17 -3.26
CA GLN A 122 -22.02 -44.85 -4.19
C GLN A 122 -21.23 -46.10 -4.60
N LEU A 123 -20.92 -47.00 -3.66
CA LEU A 123 -20.21 -48.25 -3.96
C LEU A 123 -21.03 -49.20 -4.84
N ILE A 124 -22.34 -49.33 -4.58
CA ILE A 124 -23.24 -50.15 -5.41
C ILE A 124 -23.33 -49.58 -6.83
N ILE A 125 -23.44 -48.26 -6.96
CA ILE A 125 -23.46 -47.59 -8.28
C ILE A 125 -22.14 -47.85 -9.01
N VAL A 126 -21.00 -47.70 -8.33
CA VAL A 126 -19.67 -47.97 -8.92
C VAL A 126 -19.55 -49.43 -9.36
N ASP A 127 -19.95 -50.40 -8.54
CA ASP A 127 -19.91 -51.83 -8.90
C ASP A 127 -20.83 -52.14 -10.09
N ALA A 128 -22.06 -51.60 -10.09
CA ALA A 128 -22.99 -51.76 -11.20
C ALA A 128 -22.41 -51.17 -12.50
N VAL A 129 -21.83 -49.98 -12.45
CA VAL A 129 -21.17 -49.35 -13.61
C VAL A 129 -19.99 -50.18 -14.09
N VAL A 130 -19.15 -50.69 -13.18
CA VAL A 130 -18.01 -51.56 -13.53
C VAL A 130 -18.52 -52.85 -14.20
N ARG A 131 -19.52 -53.53 -13.62
CA ARG A 131 -20.09 -54.76 -14.22
C ARG A 131 -20.69 -54.50 -15.59
N ILE A 132 -21.47 -53.44 -15.76
CA ILE A 132 -22.03 -53.05 -17.06
C ILE A 132 -20.89 -52.78 -18.06
N PHE A 133 -19.84 -52.09 -17.63
CA PHE A 133 -18.67 -51.80 -18.47
C PHE A 133 -17.93 -53.07 -18.90
N TRP A 134 -17.89 -54.11 -18.07
CA TRP A 134 -17.29 -55.41 -18.39
C TRP A 134 -18.08 -56.26 -19.39
N TRP A 135 -19.35 -55.95 -19.66
CA TRP A 135 -20.19 -56.67 -20.64
C TRP A 135 -20.11 -56.08 -22.05
N ILE A 136 -19.68 -54.82 -22.18
CA ILE A 136 -19.55 -54.14 -23.47
C ILE A 136 -18.36 -54.74 -24.24
N PRO A 137 -18.41 -54.94 -25.56
CA PRO A 137 -17.24 -55.32 -26.33
C PRO A 137 -16.11 -54.29 -26.21
N VAL A 138 -14.86 -54.69 -26.38
CA VAL A 138 -13.70 -53.89 -26.01
C VAL A 138 -13.64 -52.53 -26.73
N TRP A 139 -14.02 -52.45 -28.00
CA TRP A 139 -13.95 -51.20 -28.77
C TRP A 139 -15.06 -50.18 -28.39
N PRO A 140 -16.35 -50.58 -28.27
CA PRO A 140 -17.39 -49.71 -27.73
C PRO A 140 -17.14 -49.22 -26.29
N ARG A 141 -16.39 -49.96 -25.45
CA ARG A 141 -15.99 -49.50 -24.11
C ARG A 141 -15.21 -48.19 -24.16
N TRP A 142 -14.27 -48.08 -25.10
CA TRP A 142 -13.48 -46.87 -25.25
C TRP A 142 -14.34 -45.70 -25.70
N ILE A 143 -15.24 -45.89 -26.67
CA ILE A 143 -16.20 -44.85 -27.10
C ILE A 143 -17.03 -44.38 -25.90
N ALA A 144 -17.57 -45.32 -25.10
CA ALA A 144 -18.32 -44.99 -23.90
C ALA A 144 -17.47 -44.22 -22.87
N LEU A 145 -16.21 -44.60 -22.67
CA LEU A 145 -15.27 -43.91 -21.78
C LEU A 145 -14.96 -42.49 -22.26
N PHE A 146 -14.70 -42.30 -23.56
CA PHE A 146 -14.48 -40.99 -24.17
C PHE A 146 -15.68 -40.07 -23.99
N LEU A 147 -16.89 -40.58 -24.23
CA LEU A 147 -18.13 -39.82 -24.04
C LEU A 147 -18.38 -39.50 -22.56
N ALA A 148 -18.17 -40.46 -21.66
CA ALA A 148 -18.39 -40.28 -20.23
C ALA A 148 -17.39 -39.28 -19.62
N VAL A 149 -16.08 -39.51 -19.81
CA VAL A 149 -15.04 -38.63 -19.28
C VAL A 149 -15.09 -37.27 -19.98
N GLY A 150 -15.27 -37.26 -21.31
CA GLY A 150 -15.44 -36.01 -22.07
C GLY A 150 -16.64 -35.20 -21.58
N GLY A 151 -17.78 -35.86 -21.31
CA GLY A 151 -18.97 -35.22 -20.76
C GLY A 151 -18.76 -34.65 -19.35
N VAL A 152 -18.12 -35.41 -18.45
CA VAL A 152 -17.79 -34.95 -17.08
C VAL A 152 -16.82 -33.78 -17.13
N VAL A 153 -15.72 -33.91 -17.88
CA VAL A 153 -14.70 -32.86 -18.02
C VAL A 153 -15.31 -31.61 -18.64
N TYR A 154 -16.11 -31.76 -19.71
CA TYR A 154 -16.85 -30.66 -20.32
C TYR A 154 -17.73 -29.96 -19.30
N PHE A 155 -18.55 -30.69 -18.54
CA PHE A 155 -19.44 -30.06 -17.55
C PHE A 155 -18.68 -29.34 -16.44
N MET A 156 -17.57 -29.92 -15.96
CA MET A 156 -16.74 -29.29 -14.93
C MET A 156 -16.00 -28.04 -15.43
N SER A 157 -15.54 -28.06 -16.69
CA SER A 157 -14.76 -26.97 -17.29
C SER A 157 -15.61 -25.90 -17.96
N TYR A 158 -16.82 -26.23 -18.45
CA TYR A 158 -17.63 -25.37 -19.33
C TYR A 158 -17.85 -23.97 -18.77
N ARG A 159 -18.02 -23.87 -17.44
CA ARG A 159 -18.30 -22.58 -16.79
C ARG A 159 -17.13 -21.58 -16.80
N PHE A 160 -15.88 -22.04 -16.80
CA PHE A 160 -14.71 -21.17 -16.59
C PHE A 160 -13.53 -21.48 -17.53
N GLY A 161 -13.34 -22.75 -17.87
CA GLY A 161 -12.28 -23.25 -18.74
C GLY A 161 -12.63 -23.25 -20.23
N GLU A 162 -13.87 -22.89 -20.59
CA GLU A 162 -14.41 -23.06 -21.95
C GLU A 162 -14.21 -24.51 -22.41
N ARG A 163 -13.67 -24.70 -23.63
CA ARG A 163 -13.37 -26.01 -24.23
C ARG A 163 -11.97 -26.55 -23.89
N ARG A 164 -11.11 -25.78 -23.21
CA ARG A 164 -9.71 -26.19 -22.91
C ARG A 164 -9.65 -27.48 -22.12
N GLY A 165 -10.48 -27.59 -21.09
CA GLY A 165 -10.59 -28.80 -20.29
C GLY A 165 -10.97 -30.02 -21.12
N LEU A 166 -11.97 -29.87 -22.00
CA LEU A 166 -12.38 -30.92 -22.92
C LEU A 166 -11.22 -31.35 -23.84
N TYR A 167 -10.51 -30.42 -24.45
CA TYR A 167 -9.37 -30.76 -25.33
C TYR A 167 -8.22 -31.43 -24.57
N SER A 168 -7.85 -30.93 -23.39
CA SER A 168 -6.82 -31.55 -22.55
C SER A 168 -7.23 -32.96 -22.10
N GLY A 169 -8.47 -33.12 -21.64
CA GLY A 169 -9.02 -34.41 -21.21
C GLY A 169 -9.06 -35.42 -22.36
N LEU A 170 -9.57 -35.02 -23.53
CA LEU A 170 -9.59 -35.84 -24.74
C LEU A 170 -8.18 -36.21 -25.22
N GLY A 171 -7.23 -35.26 -25.16
CA GLY A 171 -5.83 -35.52 -25.51
C GLY A 171 -5.19 -36.56 -24.61
N GLN A 172 -5.36 -36.44 -23.29
CA GLN A 172 -4.84 -37.43 -22.33
C GLN A 172 -5.49 -38.80 -22.51
N LEU A 173 -6.82 -38.85 -22.72
CA LEU A 173 -7.53 -40.10 -23.03
C LEU A 173 -7.03 -40.71 -24.34
N SER A 174 -6.73 -39.90 -25.36
CA SER A 174 -6.20 -40.37 -26.64
C SER A 174 -4.82 -41.00 -26.48
N ILE A 175 -3.96 -40.43 -25.63
CA ILE A 175 -2.65 -41.01 -25.31
C ILE A 175 -2.81 -42.36 -24.61
N VAL A 176 -3.72 -42.47 -23.64
CA VAL A 176 -4.01 -43.74 -22.94
C VAL A 176 -4.59 -44.78 -23.89
N PHE A 177 -5.54 -44.37 -24.74
CA PHE A 177 -6.15 -45.22 -25.75
C PHE A 177 -5.12 -45.74 -26.77
N LEU A 178 -4.20 -44.88 -27.21
CA LEU A 178 -3.13 -45.26 -28.15
C LEU A 178 -2.19 -46.31 -27.54
N GLY A 179 -1.76 -46.13 -26.29
CA GLY A 179 -0.98 -47.16 -25.61
C GLY A 179 -1.76 -48.45 -25.46
N TRP A 180 -3.05 -48.37 -25.15
CA TRP A 180 -3.90 -49.56 -25.10
C TRP A 180 -4.00 -50.27 -26.46
N LEU A 181 -4.07 -49.56 -27.58
CA LEU A 181 -4.05 -50.16 -28.92
C LEU A 181 -2.71 -50.84 -29.25
N LEU A 182 -1.59 -50.28 -28.80
CA LEU A 182 -0.24 -50.78 -29.11
C LEU A 182 0.17 -52.03 -28.32
N GLY A 183 -0.47 -52.30 -27.18
CA GLY A 183 -0.06 -53.44 -26.34
C GLY A 183 -0.94 -53.64 -25.11
N ARG A 184 -2.22 -53.25 -25.16
CA ARG A 184 -3.15 -53.29 -24.02
C ARG A 184 -2.53 -52.64 -22.79
N TRP A 185 -2.47 -53.33 -21.65
CA TRP A 185 -1.88 -52.83 -20.42
C TRP A 185 -0.39 -52.52 -20.53
N VAL A 186 0.37 -53.37 -21.24
CA VAL A 186 1.79 -53.16 -21.50
C VAL A 186 1.95 -51.85 -22.26
N GLY A 187 1.12 -51.63 -23.27
CA GLY A 187 1.23 -50.41 -24.05
C GLY A 187 0.85 -49.14 -23.27
N ILE A 188 -0.12 -49.20 -22.34
CA ILE A 188 -0.41 -48.07 -21.43
C ILE A 188 0.80 -47.75 -20.53
N ILE A 189 1.42 -48.76 -19.94
CA ILE A 189 2.53 -48.56 -18.99
C ILE A 189 3.78 -48.07 -19.70
N PHE A 190 4.12 -48.61 -20.88
CA PHE A 190 5.38 -48.31 -21.56
C PHE A 190 5.29 -47.21 -22.62
N PHE A 191 4.11 -46.91 -23.17
CA PHE A 191 3.94 -45.80 -24.12
C PHE A 191 3.17 -44.63 -23.50
N SER A 192 1.97 -44.88 -22.96
CA SER A 192 1.12 -43.78 -22.48
C SER A 192 1.70 -43.08 -21.26
N MET A 193 2.18 -43.82 -20.25
CA MET A 193 2.73 -43.22 -19.03
C MET A 193 3.99 -42.37 -19.30
N PRO A 194 5.02 -42.82 -20.04
CA PRO A 194 6.16 -41.98 -20.36
C PRO A 194 5.79 -40.75 -21.18
N LEU A 195 4.83 -40.87 -22.11
CA LEU A 195 4.37 -39.73 -22.91
C LEU A 195 3.61 -38.71 -22.05
N LEU A 196 2.74 -39.16 -21.14
CA LEU A 196 2.07 -38.29 -20.18
C LEU A 196 3.08 -37.65 -19.20
N LEU A 197 4.05 -38.41 -18.72
CA LEU A 197 5.12 -37.88 -17.88
C LEU A 197 5.91 -36.80 -18.61
N ALA A 198 6.31 -37.04 -19.86
CA ALA A 198 6.98 -36.05 -20.70
C ALA A 198 6.11 -34.80 -20.89
N TYR A 199 4.81 -34.96 -21.16
CA TYR A 199 3.85 -33.85 -21.24
C TYR A 199 3.84 -33.00 -19.95
N TYR A 200 3.73 -33.64 -18.78
CA TYR A 200 3.73 -32.90 -17.50
C TYR A 200 5.07 -32.29 -17.14
N LEU A 201 6.19 -32.89 -17.55
CA LEU A 201 7.53 -32.30 -17.39
C LEU A 201 7.69 -31.06 -18.28
N ILE A 202 7.23 -31.11 -19.53
CA ILE A 202 7.21 -29.93 -20.42
C ILE A 202 6.31 -28.85 -19.85
N LEU A 203 5.13 -29.22 -19.35
CA LEU A 203 4.20 -28.28 -18.74
C LEU A 203 4.78 -27.64 -17.47
N TYR A 204 5.56 -28.41 -16.69
CA TYR A 204 6.30 -27.89 -15.54
C TYR A 204 7.33 -26.83 -15.95
N GLU A 205 8.17 -27.12 -16.94
CA GLU A 205 9.15 -26.14 -17.44
C GLU A 205 8.47 -24.91 -18.05
N PHE A 206 7.36 -25.10 -18.77
CA PHE A 206 6.56 -23.99 -19.29
C PHE A 206 5.95 -23.13 -18.18
N ALA A 207 5.45 -23.73 -17.11
CA ALA A 207 4.98 -23.00 -15.93
C ALA A 207 6.11 -22.18 -15.30
N MET A 208 7.34 -22.73 -15.27
CA MET A 208 8.52 -22.02 -14.77
C MET A 208 8.95 -20.85 -15.67
N ALA A 209 8.64 -20.90 -16.97
CA ALA A 209 8.96 -19.82 -17.91
C ALA A 209 7.88 -18.72 -17.94
N VAL A 210 6.61 -19.10 -17.88
CA VAL A 210 5.48 -18.18 -18.14
C VAL A 210 4.99 -17.46 -16.88
N ILE A 211 4.85 -18.17 -15.76
CA ILE A 211 4.33 -17.57 -14.54
C ILE A 211 5.53 -16.99 -13.78
N PRO A 212 5.64 -15.68 -13.49
CA PRO A 212 6.80 -15.16 -12.77
C PRO A 212 7.03 -15.82 -11.39
N ALA A 213 8.21 -15.62 -10.82
CA ALA A 213 8.56 -16.14 -9.50
C ALA A 213 8.84 -15.01 -8.50
N ASN A 214 8.31 -15.12 -7.29
CA ASN A 214 8.69 -14.27 -6.16
C ASN A 214 10.00 -14.77 -5.52
N ASN A 215 10.15 -16.09 -5.38
CA ASN A 215 11.36 -16.72 -4.89
C ASN A 215 11.87 -17.80 -5.88
N PRO A 216 12.64 -17.40 -6.90
CA PRO A 216 13.14 -18.33 -7.91
C PRO A 216 14.09 -19.40 -7.32
N GLU A 217 14.75 -19.09 -6.20
CA GLU A 217 15.73 -19.96 -5.55
C GLU A 217 15.10 -21.05 -4.68
N SER A 218 13.78 -21.00 -4.44
CA SER A 218 13.08 -22.03 -3.68
C SER A 218 13.43 -23.44 -4.18
N GLU A 219 13.91 -24.30 -3.29
CA GLU A 219 14.22 -25.69 -3.64
C GLU A 219 12.91 -26.41 -4.01
N LEU A 220 12.94 -27.25 -5.03
CA LEU A 220 11.75 -28.01 -5.44
C LEU A 220 11.49 -29.12 -4.42
N VAL A 221 10.43 -28.98 -3.65
CA VAL A 221 9.89 -29.99 -2.74
C VAL A 221 8.54 -30.42 -3.28
N LEU A 222 8.48 -31.64 -3.82
CA LEU A 222 7.25 -32.20 -4.36
C LEU A 222 6.18 -32.31 -3.25
N PHE A 223 4.94 -31.99 -3.59
CA PHE A 223 3.77 -32.05 -2.70
C PHE A 223 3.75 -31.05 -1.54
N ASP A 224 4.75 -30.18 -1.41
CA ASP A 224 4.68 -29.09 -0.47
C ASP A 224 3.77 -27.98 -1.00
N LYS A 225 2.67 -27.75 -0.29
CA LYS A 225 1.68 -26.71 -0.64
C LYS A 225 2.22 -25.30 -0.48
N THR A 226 3.35 -25.12 0.19
CA THR A 226 4.01 -23.81 0.33
C THR A 226 5.07 -23.58 -0.74
N ASN A 227 5.40 -24.61 -1.52
CA ASN A 227 6.40 -24.52 -2.57
C ASN A 227 5.86 -23.75 -3.79
N GLU A 228 6.48 -22.62 -4.08
CA GLU A 228 6.06 -21.74 -5.16
C GLU A 228 6.16 -22.41 -6.55
N LYS A 229 7.21 -23.19 -6.81
CA LYS A 229 7.37 -23.90 -8.10
C LYS A 229 6.25 -24.92 -8.29
N TRP A 230 5.88 -25.64 -7.24
CA TRP A 230 4.77 -26.58 -7.30
C TRP A 230 3.42 -25.86 -7.49
N GLN A 231 3.22 -24.73 -6.81
CA GLN A 231 2.03 -23.89 -6.98
C GLN A 231 1.87 -23.34 -8.41
N ARG A 232 2.96 -22.85 -9.02
CA ARG A 232 3.00 -22.39 -10.42
C ARG A 232 2.62 -23.52 -11.38
N PHE A 233 3.23 -24.69 -11.20
CA PHE A 233 2.89 -25.87 -11.99
C PHE A 233 1.43 -26.26 -11.85
N LEU A 234 0.91 -26.36 -10.62
CA LEU A 234 -0.50 -26.70 -10.38
C LEU A 234 -1.45 -25.68 -10.99
N ALA A 235 -1.17 -24.37 -10.86
CA ALA A 235 -1.99 -23.33 -11.47
C ALA A 235 -2.12 -23.51 -12.99
N LEU A 236 -1.00 -23.85 -13.66
CA LEU A 236 -1.01 -24.12 -15.10
C LEU A 236 -1.70 -25.44 -15.46
N VAL A 237 -1.49 -26.51 -14.69
CA VAL A 237 -2.22 -27.79 -14.86
C VAL A 237 -3.72 -27.53 -14.79
N TRP A 238 -4.20 -26.82 -13.76
CA TRP A 238 -5.62 -26.53 -13.62
C TRP A 238 -6.15 -25.62 -14.73
N TYR A 239 -5.34 -24.70 -15.23
CA TYR A 239 -5.66 -23.88 -16.39
C TYR A 239 -5.84 -24.73 -17.66
N THR A 240 -4.91 -25.66 -17.96
CA THR A 240 -5.04 -26.56 -19.12
C THR A 240 -6.25 -27.49 -19.01
N TRP A 241 -6.58 -27.93 -17.78
CA TRP A 241 -7.77 -28.74 -17.51
C TRP A 241 -9.06 -27.92 -17.45
N GLY A 242 -9.00 -26.59 -17.51
CA GLY A 242 -10.18 -25.72 -17.46
C GLY A 242 -10.88 -25.69 -16.10
N ILE A 243 -10.19 -26.05 -15.03
CA ILE A 243 -10.69 -26.11 -13.65
C ILE A 243 -9.94 -25.10 -12.77
N GLN A 244 -9.44 -24.02 -13.36
CA GLN A 244 -8.62 -23.03 -12.66
C GLN A 244 -9.39 -22.24 -11.60
N PHE A 245 -8.66 -21.82 -10.57
CA PHE A 245 -9.05 -20.74 -9.68
C PHE A 245 -8.94 -19.37 -10.38
N PRO A 246 -9.62 -18.33 -9.86
CA PRO A 246 -9.55 -17.00 -10.45
C PRO A 246 -8.11 -16.49 -10.47
N MET A 247 -7.71 -15.88 -11.60
CA MET A 247 -6.47 -15.14 -11.72
C MET A 247 -6.79 -13.65 -11.79
N LEU A 248 -6.36 -12.93 -10.77
CA LEU A 248 -6.63 -11.51 -10.57
C LEU A 248 -5.34 -10.73 -10.84
N VAL A 249 -5.46 -9.64 -11.58
CA VAL A 249 -4.36 -8.72 -11.84
C VAL A 249 -4.77 -7.35 -11.36
N ILE A 250 -3.90 -6.72 -10.58
CA ILE A 250 -4.10 -5.35 -10.16
C ILE A 250 -3.72 -4.44 -11.33
N ALA A 251 -4.74 -3.89 -11.99
CA ALA A 251 -4.59 -3.22 -13.28
C ALA A 251 -4.01 -1.81 -13.14
N ASP A 252 -4.21 -1.16 -12.00
CA ASP A 252 -3.82 0.22 -11.76
C ASP A 252 -2.63 0.35 -10.80
N ASP A 253 -1.96 1.50 -10.85
CA ASP A 253 -0.79 1.79 -10.00
C ASP A 253 -1.13 1.90 -8.53
N TRP A 254 -2.36 2.31 -8.21
CA TRP A 254 -2.79 2.60 -6.84
C TRP A 254 -3.53 1.44 -6.19
N GLY A 255 -3.69 0.31 -6.89
CA GLY A 255 -4.36 -0.88 -6.36
C GLY A 255 -5.87 -0.74 -6.25
N ARG A 256 -6.49 0.15 -7.03
CA ARG A 256 -7.92 0.40 -7.04
C ARG A 256 -8.73 -0.53 -7.89
N GLU A 257 -8.16 -1.03 -8.97
CA GLU A 257 -8.87 -1.87 -9.91
C GLU A 257 -8.28 -3.27 -9.90
N ILE A 258 -9.05 -4.20 -9.35
CA ILE A 258 -8.72 -5.63 -9.40
C ILE A 258 -9.43 -6.21 -10.61
N SER A 259 -8.70 -6.38 -11.71
CA SER A 259 -9.23 -6.95 -12.94
C SER A 259 -9.12 -8.48 -12.88
N MET A 260 -10.22 -9.17 -13.17
CA MET A 260 -10.24 -10.62 -13.28
C MET A 260 -9.85 -10.99 -14.72
N GLN A 261 -8.59 -11.42 -14.90
CA GLN A 261 -8.08 -11.80 -16.22
C GLN A 261 -8.56 -13.19 -16.63
N ILE A 262 -8.61 -14.12 -15.68
CA ILE A 262 -9.10 -15.48 -15.93
C ILE A 262 -10.21 -15.79 -14.92
N PRO A 263 -11.43 -16.09 -15.38
CA PRO A 263 -12.54 -16.38 -14.49
C PRO A 263 -12.34 -17.73 -13.80
N GLY A 264 -12.83 -17.82 -12.57
CA GLY A 264 -12.78 -19.02 -11.75
C GLY A 264 -13.65 -18.88 -10.51
N SER A 265 -13.81 -19.96 -9.76
CA SER A 265 -14.60 -19.96 -8.52
C SER A 265 -13.72 -20.22 -7.30
N PRO A 266 -13.62 -19.28 -6.34
CA PRO A 266 -12.85 -19.49 -5.11
C PRO A 266 -13.48 -20.50 -4.15
N PHE A 267 -14.72 -20.95 -4.43
CA PHE A 267 -15.49 -21.86 -3.59
C PHE A 267 -15.34 -23.35 -3.97
N ARG A 268 -14.68 -23.65 -5.09
CA ARG A 268 -14.42 -25.04 -5.50
C ARG A 268 -13.40 -25.70 -4.57
N GLN A 269 -13.54 -27.02 -4.40
CA GLN A 269 -12.61 -27.80 -3.55
C GLN A 269 -11.30 -28.15 -4.28
N TYR A 270 -11.31 -28.10 -5.60
CA TYR A 270 -10.23 -28.48 -6.52
C TYR A 270 -9.87 -27.29 -7.42
N GLY A 271 -8.69 -27.29 -8.03
CA GLY A 271 -8.21 -26.19 -8.88
C GLY A 271 -7.30 -25.17 -8.17
N ILE A 272 -6.86 -25.47 -6.95
CA ILE A 272 -5.99 -24.60 -6.13
C ILE A 272 -4.54 -24.79 -6.60
N PRO A 273 -3.74 -23.71 -6.71
CA PRO A 273 -3.99 -22.35 -6.23
C PRO A 273 -4.59 -21.40 -7.26
N GLY A 274 -5.24 -20.33 -6.77
CA GLY A 274 -5.49 -19.14 -7.59
C GLY A 274 -4.29 -18.19 -7.57
N ILE A 275 -4.33 -17.16 -8.41
CA ILE A 275 -3.21 -16.21 -8.56
C ILE A 275 -3.73 -14.79 -8.39
N ILE A 276 -3.01 -13.98 -7.62
CA ILE A 276 -3.15 -12.53 -7.60
C ILE A 276 -1.79 -11.97 -8.01
N PHE A 277 -1.77 -11.16 -9.06
CA PHE A 277 -0.58 -10.45 -9.50
C PHE A 277 -0.59 -9.03 -8.96
N THR A 278 0.41 -8.70 -8.15
CA THR A 278 0.60 -7.39 -7.51
C THR A 278 1.89 -6.73 -8.02
N ARG A 279 1.92 -5.40 -8.03
CA ARG A 279 3.14 -4.65 -8.40
C ARG A 279 4.17 -4.65 -7.27
N ALA A 280 5.41 -4.31 -7.60
CA ALA A 280 6.56 -4.24 -6.67
C ALA A 280 6.30 -3.39 -5.40
N HIS A 281 5.39 -2.44 -5.49
CA HIS A 281 5.02 -1.53 -4.40
C HIS A 281 3.66 -1.80 -3.78
N GLN A 282 3.01 -2.91 -4.11
CA GLN A 282 1.67 -3.25 -3.64
C GLN A 282 1.69 -4.48 -2.74
N VAL A 283 0.86 -4.44 -1.71
CA VAL A 283 0.65 -5.57 -0.80
C VAL A 283 -0.83 -5.89 -0.76
N VAL A 284 -1.18 -7.17 -0.77
CA VAL A 284 -2.58 -7.60 -0.76
C VAL A 284 -2.93 -8.20 0.60
N GLY A 285 -4.00 -7.68 1.19
CA GLY A 285 -4.69 -8.33 2.30
C GLY A 285 -5.57 -9.45 1.78
N ILE A 286 -5.47 -10.65 2.35
CA ILE A 286 -6.28 -11.80 1.97
C ILE A 286 -7.23 -12.17 3.09
N THR A 287 -8.50 -12.38 2.75
CA THR A 287 -9.51 -12.93 3.66
C THR A 287 -9.91 -14.32 3.24
N ALA A 288 -10.22 -15.18 4.22
CA ALA A 288 -10.84 -16.48 4.01
C ALA A 288 -12.26 -16.42 4.59
N GLY A 289 -13.26 -16.19 3.73
CA GLY A 289 -14.63 -15.93 4.17
C GLY A 289 -14.80 -14.57 4.85
N VAL A 290 -15.09 -14.59 6.16
CA VAL A 290 -15.25 -13.39 7.01
C VAL A 290 -14.00 -13.05 7.81
N GLU A 291 -13.03 -13.97 7.89
CA GLU A 291 -11.82 -13.80 8.68
C GLU A 291 -10.67 -13.28 7.83
N PHE A 292 -9.86 -12.41 8.42
CA PHE A 292 -8.59 -11.99 7.85
C PHE A 292 -7.59 -13.15 7.92
N SER A 293 -7.15 -13.66 6.77
CA SER A 293 -6.25 -14.82 6.68
C SER A 293 -4.79 -14.41 6.83
N ARG A 294 -4.26 -13.66 5.85
CA ARG A 294 -2.86 -13.26 5.81
C ARG A 294 -2.61 -12.04 4.92
N ILE A 295 -1.37 -11.59 4.92
CA ILE A 295 -0.87 -10.49 4.09
C ILE A 295 0.20 -11.07 3.21
N GLU A 296 0.12 -10.76 1.93
CA GLU A 296 1.06 -11.26 0.94
C GLU A 296 1.68 -10.09 0.18
N GLY A 297 2.98 -10.21 -0.03
CA GLY A 297 3.83 -9.14 -0.52
C GLY A 297 3.63 -8.80 -2.00
N PRO A 298 4.53 -7.96 -2.52
CA PRO A 298 4.63 -7.67 -3.95
C PRO A 298 4.84 -8.93 -4.82
N GLY A 299 4.42 -8.87 -6.08
CA GLY A 299 4.61 -9.93 -7.08
C GLY A 299 3.46 -10.93 -7.17
N ILE A 300 3.75 -12.22 -7.30
CA ILE A 300 2.73 -13.26 -7.40
C ILE A 300 2.34 -13.80 -6.03
N VAL A 301 1.04 -13.80 -5.82
CA VAL A 301 0.42 -14.30 -4.60
C VAL A 301 -0.52 -15.45 -4.92
N PHE A 302 -0.28 -16.61 -4.31
CA PHE A 302 -1.11 -17.79 -4.48
C PHE A 302 -2.25 -17.83 -3.45
N THR A 303 -3.49 -17.93 -3.94
CA THR A 303 -4.67 -18.02 -3.08
C THR A 303 -5.05 -19.46 -2.78
N ARG A 304 -5.46 -19.70 -1.53
CA ARG A 304 -5.97 -20.99 -1.07
C ARG A 304 -7.49 -21.05 -1.22
N ARG A 305 -8.07 -22.16 -0.76
CA ARG A 305 -9.51 -22.36 -0.74
C ARG A 305 -10.21 -21.24 0.03
N PHE A 306 -11.26 -20.68 -0.55
CA PHE A 306 -12.06 -19.57 0.01
C PHE A 306 -11.30 -18.25 0.24
N GLU A 307 -10.06 -18.17 -0.22
CA GLU A 307 -9.29 -16.94 -0.12
C GLU A 307 -9.65 -15.98 -1.25
N ARG A 308 -9.82 -14.72 -0.87
CA ARG A 308 -10.08 -13.60 -1.78
C ARG A 308 -9.29 -12.37 -1.35
N PRO A 309 -8.87 -11.50 -2.28
CA PRO A 309 -8.31 -10.22 -1.90
C PRO A 309 -9.37 -9.42 -1.13
N LEU A 310 -8.99 -8.93 0.03
CA LEU A 310 -9.76 -7.95 0.80
C LEU A 310 -9.52 -6.56 0.25
N GLU A 311 -8.24 -6.15 0.23
CA GLU A 311 -7.83 -4.83 -0.20
C GLU A 311 -6.35 -4.83 -0.57
N VAL A 312 -5.99 -3.94 -1.50
CA VAL A 312 -4.62 -3.72 -1.94
C VAL A 312 -4.11 -2.42 -1.30
N VAL A 313 -2.95 -2.52 -0.66
CA VAL A 313 -2.28 -1.42 0.02
C VAL A 313 -1.06 -1.00 -0.82
N ASP A 314 -1.03 0.25 -1.26
CA ASP A 314 0.14 0.85 -1.90
C ASP A 314 1.14 1.28 -0.82
N LEU A 315 2.36 0.74 -0.89
CA LEU A 315 3.44 0.99 0.06
C LEU A 315 4.16 2.32 -0.16
N ARG A 316 3.96 2.96 -1.31
CA ARG A 316 4.57 4.26 -1.63
C ARG A 316 3.98 5.36 -0.78
N ARG A 317 4.71 6.46 -0.74
CA ARG A 317 4.22 7.74 -0.24
C ARG A 317 3.06 8.21 -1.11
N GLN A 318 1.88 8.31 -0.53
CA GLN A 318 0.68 8.84 -1.16
C GLN A 318 0.65 10.35 -0.97
N VAL A 319 0.42 11.06 -2.07
CA VAL A 319 0.12 12.48 -2.07
C VAL A 319 -1.36 12.63 -2.39
N ARG A 320 -2.07 13.39 -1.55
CA ARG A 320 -3.49 13.67 -1.72
C ARG A 320 -3.74 15.16 -1.53
N ASN A 321 -4.70 15.67 -2.27
CA ASN A 321 -5.29 16.97 -2.05
C ASN A 321 -6.79 16.78 -1.83
N SER A 322 -7.37 17.63 -1.00
CA SER A 322 -8.81 17.66 -0.78
C SER A 322 -9.27 19.07 -0.46
N TRP A 323 -10.52 19.37 -0.79
CA TRP A 323 -11.20 20.58 -0.35
C TRP A 323 -12.08 20.22 0.83
N ILE A 324 -11.93 20.96 1.92
CA ILE A 324 -12.75 20.80 3.12
C ILE A 324 -13.60 22.03 3.34
N ASP A 325 -14.87 21.82 3.70
CA ASP A 325 -15.76 22.89 4.14
C ASP A 325 -15.56 23.10 5.65
N ALA A 326 -15.20 24.32 6.03
CA ALA A 326 -14.97 24.72 7.42
C ALA A 326 -15.71 26.02 7.74
N VAL A 327 -15.87 26.28 9.03
CA VAL A 327 -16.43 27.53 9.55
C VAL A 327 -15.45 28.05 10.58
N THR A 328 -15.02 29.32 10.47
CA THR A 328 -14.12 29.94 11.43
C THR A 328 -14.78 30.05 12.81
N LYS A 329 -13.98 30.33 13.83
CA LYS A 329 -14.47 30.64 15.18
C LYS A 329 -15.49 31.79 15.21
N ASP A 330 -15.40 32.72 14.25
CA ASP A 330 -16.28 33.87 14.12
C ASP A 330 -17.55 33.56 13.30
N GLY A 331 -17.77 32.31 12.89
CA GLY A 331 -18.96 31.89 12.15
C GLY A 331 -18.90 32.11 10.64
N ILE A 332 -17.72 32.37 10.07
CA ILE A 332 -17.56 32.63 8.63
C ILE A 332 -17.27 31.30 7.91
N PRO A 333 -18.15 30.85 6.98
CA PRO A 333 -17.92 29.63 6.22
C PRO A 333 -16.85 29.85 5.13
N PHE A 334 -16.03 28.83 4.89
CA PHE A 334 -15.00 28.86 3.85
C PHE A 334 -14.58 27.45 3.42
N LYS A 335 -13.99 27.35 2.22
CA LYS A 335 -13.39 26.14 1.67
C LYS A 335 -11.88 26.21 1.80
N ALA A 336 -11.27 25.21 2.43
CA ALA A 336 -9.82 25.12 2.55
C ALA A 336 -9.26 24.00 1.68
N LYS A 337 -8.19 24.27 0.94
CA LYS A 337 -7.46 23.25 0.18
C LYS A 337 -6.39 22.63 1.06
N LEU A 338 -6.60 21.38 1.43
CA LEU A 338 -5.68 20.59 2.24
C LEU A 338 -4.78 19.74 1.33
N PHE A 339 -3.46 19.86 1.50
CA PHE A 339 -2.46 18.99 0.91
C PHE A 339 -1.87 18.07 1.98
N MET A 340 -1.87 16.78 1.72
CA MET A 340 -1.41 15.79 2.67
C MET A 340 -0.53 14.73 2.01
N VAL A 341 0.46 14.27 2.77
CA VAL A 341 1.43 13.28 2.33
C VAL A 341 1.61 12.27 3.44
N PHE A 342 1.30 11.02 3.14
CA PHE A 342 1.35 9.93 4.12
C PHE A 342 1.82 8.62 3.47
N LYS A 343 2.21 7.66 4.29
CA LYS A 343 2.55 6.29 3.85
C LYS A 343 2.20 5.28 4.92
N VAL A 344 2.25 4.00 4.57
CA VAL A 344 2.18 2.91 5.55
C VAL A 344 3.45 2.87 6.40
N ASN A 345 3.30 2.64 7.70
CA ASN A 345 4.42 2.54 8.64
C ASN A 345 5.27 1.29 8.34
N GLY A 346 6.59 1.43 8.44
CA GLY A 346 7.54 0.36 8.14
C GLY A 346 7.63 0.01 6.66
N SER A 347 7.11 0.82 5.74
CA SER A 347 7.39 0.69 4.31
C SER A 347 8.60 1.52 3.88
N SER A 348 9.51 0.92 3.13
CA SER A 348 10.65 1.60 2.50
C SER A 348 11.01 0.94 1.18
N PRO A 349 11.47 1.70 0.18
CA PRO A 349 12.05 1.11 -1.01
C PRO A 349 13.29 0.30 -0.60
N ASP A 350 13.46 -0.89 -1.15
CA ASP A 350 14.69 -1.66 -1.02
C ASP A 350 15.67 -1.29 -2.16
N ASN A 351 16.91 -1.79 -2.07
CA ASN A 351 17.94 -1.51 -3.07
C ASN A 351 17.70 -2.24 -4.40
N GLU A 352 16.77 -3.20 -4.43
CA GLU A 352 16.48 -4.05 -5.59
C GLU A 352 15.26 -3.54 -6.39
N GLY A 353 14.68 -2.41 -5.97
CA GLY A 353 13.51 -1.78 -6.62
C GLY A 353 12.16 -2.32 -6.13
N GLY A 354 12.16 -3.21 -5.15
CA GLY A 354 11.00 -3.63 -4.38
C GLY A 354 10.72 -2.71 -3.18
N PHE A 355 9.78 -3.14 -2.35
CA PHE A 355 9.44 -2.46 -1.11
C PHE A 355 9.46 -3.43 0.06
N SER A 356 10.28 -3.12 1.07
CA SER A 356 10.19 -3.77 2.36
C SER A 356 8.97 -3.24 3.11
N TYR A 357 8.30 -4.12 3.86
CA TYR A 357 7.12 -3.78 4.63
C TYR A 357 7.01 -4.59 5.92
N SER A 358 6.24 -4.06 6.87
CA SER A 358 5.91 -4.77 8.12
C SER A 358 4.50 -5.32 8.05
N SER A 359 4.36 -6.65 8.02
CA SER A 359 3.05 -7.34 8.07
C SER A 359 2.23 -6.94 9.29
N LYS A 360 2.87 -6.57 10.41
CA LYS A 360 2.18 -6.10 11.63
C LYS A 360 1.41 -4.81 11.37
N TRP A 361 2.02 -3.83 10.71
CA TRP A 361 1.39 -2.54 10.44
C TRP A 361 0.29 -2.64 9.39
N ILE A 362 0.54 -3.39 8.31
CA ILE A 362 -0.48 -3.64 7.29
C ILE A 362 -1.67 -4.40 7.88
N ARG A 363 -1.43 -5.37 8.78
CA ARG A 363 -2.51 -6.10 9.45
C ARG A 363 -3.37 -5.18 10.28
N ARG A 364 -2.77 -4.27 11.06
CA ARG A 364 -3.50 -3.28 11.85
C ARG A 364 -4.32 -2.36 10.95
N LEU A 365 -3.70 -1.84 9.89
CA LEU A 365 -4.37 -0.98 8.91
C LEU A 365 -5.60 -1.69 8.32
N LEU A 366 -5.44 -2.92 7.84
CA LEU A 366 -6.51 -3.70 7.21
C LEU A 366 -7.57 -4.21 8.21
N MET A 367 -7.21 -4.46 9.46
CA MET A 367 -8.17 -4.85 10.51
C MET A 367 -9.13 -3.71 10.86
N LEU A 368 -8.69 -2.46 10.79
CA LEU A 368 -9.57 -1.28 10.94
C LEU A 368 -10.55 -1.15 9.78
N LEU A 369 -10.24 -1.77 8.64
CA LEU A 369 -11.14 -1.84 7.49
C LEU A 369 -12.28 -2.83 7.70
N GLY A 370 -12.13 -3.68 8.73
CA GLY A 370 -13.03 -4.68 9.29
C GLY A 370 -14.35 -4.80 8.54
N VAL A 371 -14.47 -5.87 7.74
CA VAL A 371 -15.65 -6.34 6.98
C VAL A 371 -16.75 -5.28 6.90
N ALA A 372 -16.42 -4.10 6.34
CA ALA A 372 -17.41 -3.06 6.16
C ALA A 372 -18.39 -3.66 5.17
N GLN A 373 -19.55 -4.07 5.70
CA GLN A 373 -20.59 -4.75 4.96
C GLN A 373 -20.88 -3.87 3.76
N THR A 374 -20.49 -4.33 2.58
CA THR A 374 -21.04 -3.83 1.33
C THR A 374 -22.53 -4.07 1.45
N SER A 375 -23.27 -3.04 1.89
CA SER A 375 -24.72 -3.04 1.74
C SER A 375 -24.95 -3.30 0.25
N PRO A 376 -25.77 -4.31 -0.12
CA PRO A 376 -25.87 -4.77 -1.50
C PRO A 376 -26.25 -3.65 -2.48
N ASP A 377 -26.85 -2.58 -1.97
CA ASP A 377 -27.40 -1.46 -2.73
C ASP A 377 -26.45 -0.25 -2.89
N ASN A 378 -25.37 -0.13 -2.11
CA ASN A 378 -24.42 0.98 -2.24
C ASN A 378 -22.97 0.52 -2.08
N LYS A 379 -22.37 0.11 -3.21
CA LYS A 379 -21.03 -0.49 -3.30
C LYS A 379 -19.88 0.52 -3.19
N MET A 380 -20.02 1.61 -2.43
CA MET A 380 -18.84 2.44 -2.13
C MET A 380 -17.97 1.77 -1.07
N VAL A 381 -17.09 0.89 -1.52
CA VAL A 381 -16.03 0.30 -0.69
C VAL A 381 -15.05 1.41 -0.34
N VAL A 382 -15.17 1.95 0.88
CA VAL A 382 -14.24 3.00 1.36
C VAL A 382 -12.89 2.38 1.64
N ARG A 383 -11.90 2.82 0.86
CA ARG A 383 -10.52 2.33 0.87
C ARG A 383 -9.75 2.81 2.10
N TRP A 384 -8.64 2.17 2.41
CA TRP A 384 -7.75 2.56 3.49
C TRP A 384 -7.20 3.98 3.31
N ASP A 385 -6.78 4.36 2.10
CA ASP A 385 -6.18 5.67 1.83
C ASP A 385 -7.23 6.78 1.96
N GLU A 386 -8.46 6.53 1.51
CA GLU A 386 -9.60 7.43 1.67
C GLU A 386 -9.98 7.61 3.15
N ARG A 387 -9.92 6.54 3.97
CA ARG A 387 -10.17 6.67 5.41
C ARG A 387 -9.10 7.49 6.12
N VAL A 388 -7.84 7.38 5.70
CA VAL A 388 -6.76 8.24 6.21
C VAL A 388 -7.04 9.69 5.83
N VAL A 389 -7.37 9.95 4.56
CA VAL A 389 -7.75 11.29 4.08
C VAL A 389 -8.88 11.88 4.91
N LYS A 390 -9.99 11.14 5.10
CA LYS A 390 -11.14 11.60 5.91
C LYS A 390 -10.78 11.90 7.37
N GLN A 391 -9.91 11.10 7.99
CA GLN A 391 -9.42 11.38 9.35
C GLN A 391 -8.60 12.68 9.40
N ILE A 392 -7.78 12.94 8.36
CA ILE A 392 -7.00 14.18 8.25
C ILE A 392 -7.92 15.38 8.00
N GLU A 393 -8.90 15.26 7.11
CA GLU A 393 -9.92 16.28 6.84
C GLU A 393 -10.70 16.65 8.11
N GLN A 394 -11.14 15.65 8.88
CA GLN A 394 -11.89 15.89 10.12
C GLN A 394 -11.04 16.64 11.15
N ALA A 395 -9.77 16.27 11.34
CA ALA A 395 -8.89 17.01 12.25
C ALA A 395 -8.60 18.42 11.73
N ALA A 396 -8.39 18.58 10.42
CA ALA A 396 -8.20 19.87 9.80
C ALA A 396 -9.42 20.79 10.03
N GLN A 397 -10.64 20.27 9.83
CA GLN A 397 -11.87 21.02 10.08
C GLN A 397 -11.99 21.45 11.55
N GLN A 398 -11.61 20.57 12.49
CA GLN A 398 -11.60 20.90 13.93
C GLN A 398 -10.53 21.93 14.30
N THR A 399 -9.36 21.88 13.68
CA THR A 399 -8.30 22.89 13.90
C THR A 399 -8.71 24.23 13.31
N LEU A 400 -9.26 24.24 12.09
CA LEU A 400 -9.71 25.46 11.42
C LEU A 400 -10.89 26.13 12.14
N SER A 401 -11.81 25.36 12.71
CA SER A 401 -12.96 25.94 13.44
C SER A 401 -12.61 26.61 14.76
N ARG A 402 -11.40 26.38 15.26
CA ARG A 402 -10.87 27.06 16.45
C ARG A 402 -10.19 28.38 16.13
N ARG A 403 -9.92 28.66 14.85
CA ARG A 403 -9.24 29.87 14.39
C ARG A 403 -10.26 30.92 13.98
N THR A 404 -10.04 32.16 14.43
CA THR A 404 -10.72 33.35 13.90
C THR A 404 -10.33 33.58 12.45
N LEU A 405 -11.05 34.48 11.75
CA LEU A 405 -10.67 34.90 10.41
C LEU A 405 -9.20 35.35 10.42
N ASN A 406 -8.85 36.43 11.12
CA ASN A 406 -7.49 36.99 11.11
C ASN A 406 -6.37 35.98 11.41
N GLU A 407 -6.60 35.01 12.30
CA GLU A 407 -5.64 33.96 12.62
C GLU A 407 -5.35 33.00 11.47
N LEU A 408 -6.21 32.89 10.45
CA LEU A 408 -5.93 32.08 9.26
C LEU A 408 -4.82 32.70 8.37
N TRP A 409 -4.57 34.00 8.48
CA TRP A 409 -3.56 34.71 7.69
C TRP A 409 -2.30 35.08 8.47
N GLN A 410 -2.41 35.15 9.80
CA GLN A 410 -1.28 35.49 10.66
C GLN A 410 -1.01 34.37 11.68
N PRO A 411 0.21 33.83 11.75
CA PRO A 411 0.51 32.79 12.72
C PRO A 411 0.44 33.37 14.12
N GLN A 412 -0.08 32.59 15.08
CA GLN A 412 -0.15 32.99 16.49
C GLN A 412 1.26 33.08 17.09
N ASN A 413 2.19 32.24 16.60
CA ASN A 413 3.58 32.24 17.03
C ASN A 413 4.50 32.58 15.84
N ARG A 414 4.65 33.89 15.59
CA ARG A 414 5.49 34.44 14.51
C ARG A 414 6.97 34.09 14.66
N ASP A 415 7.44 33.87 15.89
CA ASP A 415 8.85 33.53 16.14
C ASP A 415 9.17 32.10 15.71
N LYS A 416 8.18 31.20 15.80
CA LYS A 416 8.35 29.78 15.48
C LYS A 416 7.98 29.44 14.03
N TYR A 417 6.98 30.08 13.47
CA TYR A 417 6.43 29.71 12.16
C TYR A 417 6.46 30.87 11.17
N SER A 418 6.97 30.59 9.97
CA SER A 418 7.02 31.55 8.88
C SER A 418 5.66 31.86 8.24
N SER A 419 4.66 30.97 8.42
CA SER A 419 3.30 31.17 7.90
C SER A 419 2.27 30.40 8.72
N THR A 420 1.02 30.88 8.72
CA THR A 420 -0.10 30.20 9.37
C THR A 420 -0.35 28.81 8.77
N TYR A 421 -0.16 28.65 7.46
CA TYR A 421 -0.33 27.36 6.78
C TYR A 421 0.56 26.26 7.37
N VAL A 422 1.80 26.61 7.76
CA VAL A 422 2.75 25.70 8.40
C VAL A 422 2.35 25.43 9.85
N GLU A 423 1.95 26.48 10.59
CA GLU A 423 1.48 26.35 11.98
C GLU A 423 0.27 25.40 12.09
N ILE A 424 -0.79 25.65 11.30
CA ILE A 424 -1.99 24.81 11.25
C ILE A 424 -1.62 23.39 10.81
N GLY A 425 -0.73 23.26 9.83
CA GLY A 425 -0.26 21.96 9.35
C GLY A 425 0.42 21.11 10.42
N GLU A 426 1.30 21.71 11.20
CA GLU A 426 1.96 21.04 12.33
C GLU A 426 0.97 20.74 13.47
N GLU A 427 0.00 21.61 13.74
CA GLU A 427 -1.05 21.33 14.73
C GLU A 427 -1.90 20.10 14.34
N ILE A 428 -2.34 20.03 13.07
CA ILE A 428 -3.08 18.87 12.54
C ILE A 428 -2.23 17.60 12.66
N LYS A 429 -0.95 17.69 12.29
CA LYS A 429 -0.02 16.56 12.37
C LYS A 429 0.14 16.09 13.82
N LEU A 430 0.33 16.99 14.78
CA LEU A 430 0.48 16.66 16.21
C LEU A 430 -0.75 15.94 16.76
N ILE A 431 -1.96 16.41 16.41
CA ILE A 431 -3.23 15.78 16.84
C ILE A 431 -3.35 14.34 16.30
N LEU A 432 -2.96 14.12 15.06
CA LEU A 432 -3.19 12.84 14.37
C LEU A 432 -2.05 11.85 14.44
N GLN A 433 -0.81 12.31 14.62
CA GLN A 433 0.37 11.49 14.43
C GLN A 433 0.31 10.22 15.26
N LYS A 434 0.07 10.34 16.58
CA LYS A 434 -0.05 9.18 17.46
C LYS A 434 -1.17 8.22 17.03
N ARG A 435 -2.35 8.77 16.71
CA ARG A 435 -3.53 7.98 16.31
C ARG A 435 -3.28 7.22 15.01
N LEU A 436 -2.73 7.88 13.98
CA LEU A 436 -2.45 7.25 12.70
C LEU A 436 -1.27 6.27 12.77
N GLU A 437 -0.25 6.57 13.58
CA GLU A 437 0.87 5.65 13.83
C GLU A 437 0.40 4.36 14.49
N GLU A 438 -0.53 4.44 15.45
CA GLU A 438 -1.17 3.26 16.06
C GLU A 438 -1.91 2.40 15.04
N GLN A 439 -2.50 3.03 14.01
CA GLN A 439 -3.15 2.38 12.87
C GLN A 439 -2.15 1.86 11.81
N GLY A 440 -0.86 2.16 11.94
CA GLY A 440 0.17 1.77 10.99
C GLY A 440 0.33 2.72 9.80
N VAL A 441 0.03 4.00 9.97
CA VAL A 441 0.19 5.07 8.96
C VAL A 441 1.08 6.17 9.51
N VAL A 442 2.02 6.66 8.71
CA VAL A 442 2.89 7.79 9.04
C VAL A 442 2.51 8.97 8.16
N VAL A 443 2.17 10.09 8.79
CA VAL A 443 1.93 11.37 8.11
C VAL A 443 3.23 12.17 8.08
N PHE A 444 3.70 12.49 6.87
CA PHE A 444 4.90 13.31 6.69
C PHE A 444 4.57 14.79 6.82
N THR A 445 3.56 15.22 6.08
CA THR A 445 3.09 16.60 6.07
C THR A 445 1.59 16.64 5.84
N SER A 446 0.96 17.58 6.53
CA SER A 446 -0.40 18.05 6.29
C SER A 446 -0.27 19.56 6.26
N ARG A 447 -0.64 20.22 5.17
CA ARG A 447 -0.55 21.68 5.05
C ARG A 447 -1.77 22.22 4.32
N MET A 448 -2.21 23.39 4.75
CA MET A 448 -3.16 24.18 3.98
C MET A 448 -2.43 24.83 2.80
N VAL A 449 -3.10 24.89 1.65
CA VAL A 449 -2.55 25.47 0.42
C VAL A 449 -3.28 26.75 0.05
N ASP A 450 -4.60 26.78 0.28
CA ASP A 450 -5.48 27.84 -0.20
C ASP A 450 -6.74 27.93 0.66
N PHE A 451 -7.32 29.12 0.77
CA PHE A 451 -8.59 29.38 1.43
C PHE A 451 -9.50 30.14 0.46
N LYS A 452 -10.77 29.71 0.36
CA LYS A 452 -11.79 30.35 -0.48
C LYS A 452 -13.01 30.66 0.37
N PHE A 453 -13.37 31.93 0.50
CA PHE A 453 -14.53 32.37 1.29
C PHE A 453 -15.78 32.58 0.43
N SER A 454 -15.62 32.68 -0.90
CA SER A 454 -16.71 32.71 -1.87
C SER A 454 -16.49 31.71 -3.00
N GLU A 455 -17.57 31.22 -3.62
CA GLU A 455 -17.51 30.47 -4.87
C GLU A 455 -17.28 31.37 -6.09
N GLU A 456 -17.53 32.67 -5.93
CA GLU A 456 -17.30 33.65 -6.98
C GLU A 456 -15.80 33.83 -7.26
N LYS A 457 -15.49 34.24 -8.50
CA LYS A 457 -14.11 34.42 -8.96
C LYS A 457 -13.34 35.49 -8.16
N GLU A 458 -14.07 36.42 -7.54
CA GLU A 458 -13.52 37.53 -6.76
C GLU A 458 -13.99 37.40 -5.31
N ASP A 459 -13.04 37.07 -4.42
CA ASP A 459 -13.33 36.87 -3.00
C ASP A 459 -13.38 38.24 -2.30
N THR A 460 -14.58 38.75 -2.12
CA THR A 460 -14.83 40.05 -1.48
C THR A 460 -14.24 40.15 -0.08
N ILE A 461 -14.21 39.05 0.69
CA ILE A 461 -13.62 39.00 2.03
C ILE A 461 -12.11 39.16 1.94
N THR A 462 -11.47 38.49 0.99
CA THR A 462 -10.03 38.64 0.75
C THR A 462 -9.68 40.07 0.32
N SER A 463 -10.46 40.68 -0.57
CA SER A 463 -10.27 42.07 -0.98
C SER A 463 -10.47 43.06 0.18
N GLN A 464 -11.46 42.85 1.04
CA GLN A 464 -11.70 43.67 2.23
C GLN A 464 -10.55 43.55 3.26
N GLN A 465 -10.02 42.35 3.47
CA GLN A 465 -8.85 42.12 4.33
C GLN A 465 -7.61 42.80 3.76
N LEU A 466 -7.36 42.68 2.46
CA LEU A 466 -6.24 43.34 1.79
C LEU A 466 -6.34 44.87 1.94
N ALA A 467 -7.52 45.45 1.75
CA ALA A 467 -7.76 46.87 1.95
C ALA A 467 -7.54 47.28 3.42
N THR A 468 -7.99 46.47 4.37
CA THR A 468 -7.78 46.71 5.81
C THR A 468 -6.29 46.71 6.15
N TRP A 469 -5.52 45.73 5.66
CA TRP A 469 -4.07 45.71 5.86
C TRP A 469 -3.37 46.88 5.18
N GLN A 470 -3.72 47.19 3.92
CA GLN A 470 -3.17 48.35 3.23
C GLN A 470 -3.40 49.63 4.04
N SER A 471 -4.59 49.80 4.64
CA SER A 471 -4.88 50.96 5.50
C SER A 471 -4.04 50.99 6.78
N SER A 472 -3.78 49.85 7.41
CA SER A 472 -2.95 49.80 8.62
C SER A 472 -1.48 50.05 8.32
N TRP A 473 -0.97 49.51 7.22
CA TRP A 473 0.41 49.73 6.76
C TRP A 473 0.61 51.19 6.33
N ALA A 474 -0.35 51.77 5.60
CA ALA A 474 -0.32 53.19 5.24
C ALA A 474 -0.27 54.07 6.49
N ARG A 475 -1.11 53.80 7.50
CA ARG A 475 -1.09 54.54 8.77
C ARG A 475 0.25 54.43 9.51
N GLN A 476 0.86 53.24 9.53
CA GLN A 476 2.17 53.05 10.15
C GLN A 476 3.28 53.80 9.39
N ALA A 477 3.23 53.77 8.06
CA ALA A 477 4.16 54.50 7.22
C ALA A 477 4.03 56.02 7.44
N ASP A 478 2.80 56.54 7.45
CA ASP A 478 2.52 57.95 7.73
C ASP A 478 3.00 58.34 9.12
N GLN A 479 2.74 57.51 10.14
CA GLN A 479 3.21 57.78 11.50
C GLN A 479 4.74 57.80 11.58
N THR A 480 5.42 56.83 10.98
CA THR A 480 6.89 56.78 10.96
C THR A 480 7.47 57.98 10.20
N LEU A 481 6.81 58.41 9.13
CA LEU A 481 7.20 59.58 8.35
C LEU A 481 7.01 60.87 9.16
N SER A 482 5.86 61.05 9.81
CA SER A 482 5.60 62.19 10.70
C SER A 482 6.53 62.22 11.92
N GLU A 483 6.87 61.06 12.50
CA GLU A 483 7.87 60.96 13.57
C GLU A 483 9.27 61.34 13.06
N GLY A 484 9.63 60.89 11.86
CA GLY A 484 10.88 61.27 11.20
C GLY A 484 10.96 62.77 10.88
N GLU A 485 9.86 63.36 10.41
CA GLU A 485 9.75 64.81 10.14
C GLU A 485 9.85 65.62 11.45
N ALA A 486 9.11 65.23 12.48
CA ALA A 486 9.18 65.89 13.79
C ALA A 486 10.58 65.81 14.42
N GLU A 487 11.25 64.67 14.30
CA GLU A 487 12.63 64.50 14.79
C GLU A 487 13.63 65.32 13.95
N ALA A 488 13.45 65.38 12.63
CA ALA A 488 14.25 66.23 11.77
C ALA A 488 14.08 67.72 12.11
N GLU A 489 12.85 68.18 12.34
CA GLU A 489 12.57 69.54 12.81
C GLU A 489 13.18 69.81 14.19
N ARG A 490 13.08 68.84 15.12
CA ARG A 490 13.70 68.93 16.46
C ARG A 490 15.22 69.10 16.35
N LEU A 491 15.89 68.28 15.54
CA LEU A 491 17.34 68.36 15.31
C LEU A 491 17.74 69.68 14.65
N GLN A 492 16.95 70.17 13.69
CA GLN A 492 17.18 71.48 13.09
C GLN A 492 17.02 72.62 14.10
N ALA A 493 16.00 72.57 14.96
CA ALA A 493 15.78 73.57 16.01
C ALA A 493 16.91 73.54 17.06
N GLU A 494 17.35 72.34 17.46
CA GLU A 494 18.48 72.16 18.38
C GLU A 494 19.79 72.69 17.77
N ALA A 495 20.07 72.38 16.50
CA ALA A 495 21.22 72.92 15.78
C ALA A 495 21.18 74.45 15.68
N ARG A 496 20.01 75.04 15.41
CA ARG A 496 19.81 76.51 15.40
C ARG A 496 20.04 77.13 16.78
N ALA A 497 19.48 76.55 17.83
CA ALA A 497 19.66 77.03 19.20
C ALA A 497 21.14 76.95 19.63
N TYR A 498 21.82 75.85 19.27
CA TYR A 498 23.23 75.66 19.50
C TYR A 498 24.09 76.70 18.76
N ALA A 499 23.81 76.95 17.49
CA ALA A 499 24.47 77.98 16.70
C ALA A 499 24.27 79.38 17.30
N GLN A 500 23.05 79.70 17.74
CA GLN A 500 22.74 80.96 18.43
C GLN A 500 23.48 81.09 19.76
N ALA A 501 23.55 80.02 20.56
CA ALA A 501 24.27 80.00 21.83
C ALA A 501 25.78 80.22 21.63
N ILE A 502 26.38 79.61 20.60
CA ILE A 502 27.78 79.85 20.22
C ILE A 502 27.98 81.32 19.83
N LEU A 503 27.08 81.87 19.02
CA LEU A 503 27.17 83.26 18.57
C LEU A 503 27.06 84.23 19.74
N LEU A 504 26.07 84.05 20.62
CA LEU A 504 25.91 84.88 21.83
C LEU A 504 27.10 84.77 22.78
N ARG A 505 27.66 83.57 22.94
CA ARG A 505 28.88 83.38 23.75
C ARG A 505 30.08 84.10 23.14
N ALA A 506 30.30 83.98 21.83
CA ALA A 506 31.36 84.70 21.13
C ALA A 506 31.21 86.22 21.25
N LEU A 507 29.97 86.73 21.22
CA LEU A 507 29.68 88.14 21.48
C LEU A 507 29.97 88.55 22.92
N ALA A 508 29.52 87.77 23.90
CA ALA A 508 29.75 88.04 25.31
C ALA A 508 31.24 88.02 25.66
N ASP A 509 31.99 87.03 25.16
CA ASP A 509 33.45 86.94 25.31
C ASP A 509 34.15 88.13 24.64
N GLY A 510 33.66 88.56 23.47
CA GLY A 510 34.14 89.74 22.76
C GLY A 510 33.90 91.04 23.53
N ILE A 511 32.73 91.21 24.17
CA ILE A 511 32.39 92.38 25.00
C ILE A 511 33.16 92.35 26.33
N GLY A 512 33.32 91.21 26.97
CA GLY A 512 34.05 91.08 28.24
C GLY A 512 35.53 91.47 28.16
N GLN A 513 36.12 91.41 26.95
CA GLN A 513 37.49 91.86 26.68
C GLN A 513 37.60 93.38 26.39
N THR A 514 36.48 94.11 26.33
CA THR A 514 36.48 95.56 26.11
C THR A 514 36.56 96.32 27.43
N THR A 515 37.53 97.25 27.53
CA THR A 515 37.67 98.16 28.68
C THR A 515 36.72 99.36 28.54
N PRO A 516 36.34 100.06 29.63
CA PRO A 516 35.29 101.10 29.64
C PRO A 516 35.52 102.32 28.72
N GLU A 517 36.73 102.51 28.19
CA GLU A 517 37.07 103.65 27.32
C GLU A 517 37.03 103.33 25.81
N MET A 518 36.64 102.11 25.42
CA MET A 518 36.55 101.79 24.00
C MET A 518 35.36 102.47 23.31
N SER A 519 35.68 103.26 22.29
CA SER A 519 34.74 103.84 21.33
C SER A 519 33.77 102.78 20.79
N ARG A 520 32.48 103.14 20.65
CA ARG A 520 31.40 102.31 20.07
C ARG A 520 31.81 101.61 18.76
N TYR A 521 32.76 102.21 18.07
CA TYR A 521 33.36 101.74 16.83
C TYR A 521 34.16 100.43 16.98
N VAL A 522 34.91 100.24 18.07
CA VAL A 522 35.70 99.01 18.31
C VAL A 522 34.79 97.80 18.56
N VAL A 523 33.66 98.03 19.23
CA VAL A 523 32.63 97.00 19.46
C VAL A 523 32.00 96.57 18.14
N ALA A 524 31.73 97.50 17.21
CA ALA A 524 31.19 97.20 15.90
C ALA A 524 32.17 96.36 15.04
N ILE A 525 33.47 96.69 15.05
CA ILE A 525 34.50 95.89 14.35
C ILE A 525 34.59 94.47 14.90
N ARG A 526 34.60 94.32 16.23
CA ARG A 526 34.66 93.00 16.88
C ARG A 526 33.42 92.16 16.57
N PHE A 527 32.24 92.79 16.54
CA PHE A 527 30.98 92.13 16.15
C PHE A 527 31.03 91.61 14.72
N VAL A 528 31.43 92.45 13.76
CA VAL A 528 31.56 92.06 12.34
C VAL A 528 32.61 90.95 12.18
N SER A 529 33.73 91.04 12.89
CA SER A 529 34.80 90.04 12.85
C SER A 529 34.34 88.69 13.41
N ALA A 530 33.57 88.68 14.51
CA ALA A 530 33.01 87.46 15.09
C ALA A 530 32.00 86.79 14.15
N ILE A 531 31.17 87.57 13.44
CA ILE A 531 30.26 87.04 12.41
C ILE A 531 31.05 86.44 11.25
N GLN A 532 32.08 87.13 10.76
CA GLN A 532 32.93 86.62 9.68
C GLN A 532 33.66 85.32 10.07
N GLU A 533 34.17 85.24 11.31
CA GLU A 533 34.82 84.02 11.80
C GLU A 533 33.84 82.86 11.96
N LEU A 534 32.60 83.14 12.40
CA LEU A 534 31.53 82.15 12.49
C LEU A 534 31.13 81.62 11.11
N MET A 535 30.99 82.50 10.11
CA MET A 535 30.74 82.11 8.71
C MET A 535 31.89 81.28 8.12
N LYS A 536 33.14 81.58 8.50
CA LYS A 536 34.31 80.81 8.06
C LYS A 536 34.34 79.39 8.66
N LYS A 537 33.87 79.23 9.90
CA LYS A 537 33.82 77.92 10.58
C LYS A 537 32.62 77.07 10.17
N GLN A 538 31.54 77.67 9.67
CA GLN A 538 30.32 76.97 9.25
C GLN A 538 29.88 77.43 7.84
N PRO A 539 30.43 76.82 6.77
CA PRO A 539 30.21 77.27 5.39
C PRO A 539 28.73 77.20 4.93
N GLU A 540 27.92 76.29 5.48
CA GLU A 540 26.48 76.21 5.19
C GLU A 540 25.70 77.46 5.66
N ILE A 541 26.17 78.15 6.71
CA ILE A 541 25.59 79.42 7.16
C ILE A 541 25.93 80.54 6.18
N ALA A 542 27.14 80.51 5.60
CA ALA A 542 27.55 81.48 4.59
C ALA A 542 26.75 81.34 3.28
N GLU A 543 26.36 80.11 2.93
CA GLU A 543 25.52 79.82 1.76
C GLU A 543 24.07 80.30 1.97
N ASN A 544 23.48 80.04 3.15
CA ASN A 544 22.11 80.45 3.47
C ASN A 544 21.92 81.95 3.75
N LEU A 545 22.93 82.66 4.25
CA LEU A 545 22.87 84.13 4.46
C LEU A 545 22.94 84.92 3.14
N GLY A 546 23.25 84.24 2.03
CA GLY A 546 23.32 84.82 0.70
C GLY A 546 24.52 85.76 0.49
N THR A 547 24.85 85.95 -0.78
CA THR A 547 25.89 86.91 -1.23
C THR A 547 25.57 88.35 -0.83
N GLU A 548 24.30 88.67 -0.58
CA GLU A 548 23.88 90.02 -0.18
C GLU A 548 24.33 90.36 1.24
N MET A 549 24.24 89.44 2.19
CA MET A 549 24.60 89.73 3.58
C MET A 549 26.11 89.79 3.79
N THR A 550 26.86 88.96 3.06
CA THR A 550 28.33 89.07 2.99
C THR A 550 28.76 90.41 2.37
N ALA A 551 28.12 90.83 1.28
CA ALA A 551 28.36 92.15 0.68
C ALA A 551 28.02 93.31 1.64
N ARG A 552 26.92 93.21 2.41
CA ARG A 552 26.55 94.20 3.42
C ARG A 552 27.54 94.25 4.59
N LEU A 553 28.02 93.10 5.07
CA LEU A 553 29.03 93.03 6.12
C LEU A 553 30.35 93.65 5.65
N GLU A 554 30.76 93.38 4.40
CA GLU A 554 31.95 93.97 3.81
C GLU A 554 31.80 95.49 3.60
N ASN A 555 30.61 95.96 3.22
CA ASN A 555 30.31 97.39 3.11
C ASN A 555 30.32 98.10 4.48
N ILE A 556 29.75 97.47 5.51
CA ILE A 556 29.82 97.98 6.89
C ILE A 556 31.28 98.04 7.35
N LYS A 557 32.09 97.01 7.06
CA LYS A 557 33.52 97.00 7.37
C LYS A 557 34.27 98.11 6.63
N GLN A 558 34.01 98.33 5.34
CA GLN A 558 34.61 99.42 4.56
C GLN A 558 34.22 100.80 5.06
N ARG A 559 32.96 101.00 5.45
CA ARG A 559 32.46 102.26 6.04
C ARG A 559 33.01 102.52 7.43
N ILE A 560 33.31 101.44 8.15
CA ILE A 560 34.01 101.51 9.41
C ILE A 560 35.44 101.96 9.08
N ASP A 561 36.25 101.16 8.37
CA ASP A 561 37.68 101.39 8.10
C ASP A 561 38.03 102.76 7.45
N HIS A 562 37.04 103.48 6.92
CA HIS A 562 37.15 104.86 6.41
C HIS A 562 36.14 105.79 7.11
N PRO A 563 36.42 106.27 8.35
CA PRO A 563 35.50 107.12 9.12
C PRO A 563 35.25 108.51 8.53
#